data_AF-A0A7V1Z8S0-F1
#
_entry.id   AF-A0A7V1Z8S0-F1
#
_cell.length_a   1.000
_cell.length_b   1.000
_cell.length_c   1.000
_cell.angle_alpha   90.00
_cell.angle_beta   90.00
_cell.angle_gamma   90.00
#
_symmetry.space_group_name_H-M   'P 1'
#
loop_
_entity.id
_entity.type
_entity.pdbx_description
1 polymer ?
#
loop_
_entity_poly.entity_id
_entity_poly.type
_entity_poly.pdbx_seq_one_letter_code
_entity_poly.pdbx_strand_id
1 'polypeptide(L)'
;MKKRRLPAITVGVFVLGLATTLAQESPDASKPGSTNTGPAASSEKPSPAKPGAGDDTHAARLDKFQQELVQLSKNLGELKQELTVLRQGLATVDKSVDELKKDVAAVNTVLQQQMLAKRLDALEQELARLRDTLKQESDRLHAALAQRSTPEVRKAFAAPVPTGQVLIRNDWTLPVTVSVDGIAYTLQPGQEQRIIRAPGTFTYEVHGWQAPRSRTLTEGEQFIIRISP
;
A
#
# COMPACT_ATOMS: atom_id res chain seq x y z
N MET A 1 -1.45 18.11 -37.75
CA MET A 1 -0.77 17.86 -36.46
C MET A 1 -0.95 19.08 -35.56
N LYS A 2 -1.90 19.05 -34.62
CA LYS A 2 -2.20 20.19 -33.71
C LYS A 2 -1.53 19.95 -32.35
N LYS A 3 -0.42 20.64 -32.09
CA LYS A 3 0.22 20.72 -30.77
C LYS A 3 -0.64 21.63 -29.87
N ARG A 4 -1.21 21.08 -28.79
CA ARG A 4 -1.81 21.88 -27.71
C ARG A 4 -0.76 22.02 -26.60
N ARG A 5 -0.33 23.26 -26.35
CA ARG A 5 0.49 23.64 -25.19
C ARG A 5 -0.45 23.77 -23.98
N LEU A 6 -0.11 23.15 -22.85
CA LEU A 6 -0.77 23.37 -21.56
C LEU A 6 -0.24 24.68 -20.93
N PRO A 7 -1.07 25.48 -20.24
CA PRO A 7 -0.60 26.61 -19.45
C PRO A 7 -0.13 26.14 -18.06
N ALA A 8 0.99 26.72 -17.62
CA ALA A 8 1.52 26.58 -16.26
C ALA A 8 0.62 27.35 -15.28
N ILE A 9 0.25 26.70 -14.17
CA ILE A 9 -0.51 27.30 -13.08
C ILE A 9 0.50 27.78 -12.03
N THR A 10 0.69 29.09 -11.97
CA THR A 10 1.46 29.77 -10.92
C THR A 10 0.56 29.94 -9.70
N VAL A 11 0.88 29.25 -8.59
CA VAL A 11 0.20 29.43 -7.30
C VAL A 11 0.95 30.52 -6.52
N GLY A 12 0.33 31.70 -6.41
CA GLY A 12 0.81 32.79 -5.58
C GLY A 12 0.41 32.59 -4.12
N VAL A 13 1.38 32.51 -3.23
CA VAL A 13 1.20 32.49 -1.78
C VAL A 13 1.09 33.94 -1.29
N PHE A 14 -0.03 34.30 -0.66
CA PHE A 14 -0.19 35.56 0.08
C PHE A 14 -0.25 35.23 1.57
N VAL A 15 0.78 35.62 2.32
CA VAL A 15 0.82 35.55 3.79
C VAL A 15 0.50 36.95 4.32
N LEU A 16 -0.59 37.10 5.06
CA LEU A 16 -0.83 38.27 5.90
C LEU A 16 -0.90 37.80 7.35
N GLY A 17 0.10 38.20 8.14
CA GLY A 17 0.26 37.83 9.53
C GLY A 17 -0.61 38.68 10.46
N LEU A 18 -1.10 38.05 11.52
CA LEU A 18 -1.62 38.71 12.72
C LEU A 18 -0.88 38.17 13.94
N ALA A 19 -0.19 39.07 14.64
CA ALA A 19 0.59 38.80 15.82
C ALA A 19 -0.31 38.46 17.02
N THR A 20 0.07 37.43 17.76
CA THR A 20 -0.50 37.06 19.06
C THR A 20 0.36 37.65 20.16
N THR A 21 -0.24 38.40 21.10
CA THR A 21 0.40 38.76 22.37
C THR A 21 -0.45 38.23 23.52
N LEU A 22 0.16 37.37 24.33
CA LEU A 22 -0.36 36.74 25.54
C LEU A 22 0.39 37.34 26.76
N ALA A 23 -0.32 37.74 27.81
CA ALA A 23 0.18 37.94 29.19
C ALA A 23 -1.08 38.11 30.08
N GLN A 24 -1.47 37.23 31.01
CA GLN A 24 -0.85 36.63 32.21
C GLN A 24 -0.75 37.59 33.43
N GLU A 25 -1.36 37.11 34.53
CA GLU A 25 -1.13 37.37 35.97
C GLU A 25 -1.85 38.52 36.72
N SER A 26 -2.74 38.10 37.63
CA SER A 26 -2.97 38.63 39.01
C SER A 26 -2.29 37.64 39.98
N PRO A 27 -2.04 37.89 41.30
CA PRO A 27 -2.79 38.76 42.23
C PRO A 27 -1.94 39.46 43.34
N ASP A 28 -2.56 40.27 44.23
CA ASP A 28 -2.45 40.06 45.69
C ASP A 28 -3.45 40.96 46.47
N ALA A 29 -3.85 40.45 47.64
CA ALA A 29 -4.89 40.93 48.53
C ALA A 29 -4.32 41.80 49.67
N SER A 30 -5.17 42.65 50.29
CA SER A 30 -5.22 42.85 51.75
C SER A 30 -6.42 43.71 52.19
N LYS A 31 -7.26 43.12 53.04
CA LYS A 31 -8.28 43.70 53.95
C LYS A 31 -7.56 44.24 55.22
N PRO A 32 -8.18 44.73 56.33
CA PRO A 32 -9.61 44.89 56.68
C PRO A 32 -9.98 46.21 57.42
N GLY A 33 -11.25 46.36 57.80
CA GLY A 33 -11.63 47.28 58.89
C GLY A 33 -13.10 47.72 58.88
N SER A 34 -13.96 46.98 59.58
CA SER A 34 -15.32 47.38 59.96
C SER A 34 -15.27 47.96 61.38
N THR A 35 -16.00 49.04 61.66
CA THR A 35 -16.77 49.21 62.92
C THR A 35 -17.69 50.43 62.87
N ASN A 36 -18.70 50.33 63.71
CA ASN A 36 -20.00 50.98 63.75
C ASN A 36 -20.05 52.13 64.79
N THR A 37 -21.25 52.66 65.05
CA THR A 37 -21.69 53.70 66.02
C THR A 37 -21.60 55.13 65.49
N GLY A 38 -22.60 56.01 65.58
CA GLY A 38 -23.93 56.03 66.18
C GLY A 38 -24.46 57.48 66.03
N PRO A 39 -25.77 57.74 66.16
CA PRO A 39 -26.39 58.97 65.66
C PRO A 39 -26.36 60.12 66.68
N ALA A 40 -26.19 61.35 66.20
CA ALA A 40 -26.47 62.55 66.99
C ALA A 40 -27.19 63.57 66.11
N ALA A 41 -28.46 63.77 66.40
CA ALA A 41 -29.26 64.88 65.88
C ALA A 41 -28.81 66.18 66.56
N SER A 42 -28.76 67.27 65.80
CA SER A 42 -29.23 68.59 66.23
C SER A 42 -29.42 69.51 65.04
N SER A 43 -30.63 70.07 65.04
CA SER A 43 -31.22 71.13 64.24
C SER A 43 -30.31 72.31 63.89
N GLU A 44 -30.46 72.85 62.68
CA GLU A 44 -30.79 74.28 62.51
C GLU A 44 -31.28 74.64 61.09
N LYS A 45 -32.52 75.15 61.07
CA LYS A 45 -33.06 76.25 60.26
C LYS A 45 -33.20 76.13 58.72
N PRO A 46 -34.44 76.22 58.19
CA PRO A 46 -34.71 76.29 56.76
C PRO A 46 -34.70 77.74 56.26
N SER A 47 -34.20 77.97 55.05
CA SER A 47 -34.39 79.21 54.31
C SER A 47 -34.31 78.95 52.81
N PRO A 48 -34.94 79.81 51.99
CA PRO A 48 -36.12 79.41 51.23
C PRO A 48 -35.83 79.00 49.79
N ALA A 49 -36.86 78.37 49.22
CA ALA A 49 -36.98 77.93 47.84
C ALA A 49 -36.36 78.89 46.80
N LYS A 50 -35.59 78.31 45.89
CA LYS A 50 -35.51 78.76 44.50
C LYS A 50 -36.28 77.75 43.64
N PRO A 51 -37.50 78.07 43.18
CA PRO A 51 -38.18 77.26 42.18
C PRO A 51 -37.58 77.58 40.81
N GLY A 52 -37.08 76.58 40.09
CA GLY A 52 -36.69 76.75 38.69
C GLY A 52 -35.48 75.92 38.28
N ALA A 53 -35.75 74.66 37.90
CA ALA A 53 -35.01 73.86 36.90
C ALA A 53 -35.57 72.42 36.96
N GLY A 54 -36.87 72.25 36.70
CA GLY A 54 -37.55 70.95 36.81
C GLY A 54 -37.66 70.17 35.49
N ASP A 55 -37.58 70.85 34.34
CA ASP A 55 -37.93 70.22 33.04
C ASP A 55 -36.74 69.87 32.16
N ASP A 56 -35.57 70.49 32.37
CA ASP A 56 -34.39 70.26 31.49
C ASP A 56 -33.69 68.90 31.75
N THR A 57 -33.84 68.33 32.95
CA THR A 57 -33.15 67.08 33.32
C THR A 57 -33.84 65.83 32.78
N HIS A 58 -35.17 65.87 32.64
CA HIS A 58 -35.95 64.76 32.09
C HIS A 58 -35.83 64.69 30.56
N ALA A 59 -35.87 65.83 29.88
CA ALA A 59 -35.62 65.91 28.45
C ALA A 59 -34.21 65.41 28.09
N ALA A 60 -33.17 65.87 28.78
CA ALA A 60 -31.79 65.43 28.55
C ALA A 60 -31.58 63.91 28.79
N ARG A 61 -32.29 63.33 29.77
CA ARG A 61 -32.27 61.86 30.00
C ARG A 61 -32.96 61.10 28.89
N LEU A 62 -34.07 61.61 28.37
CA LEU A 62 -34.79 61.02 27.25
C LEU A 62 -33.93 61.08 25.97
N ASP A 63 -33.27 62.21 25.70
CA ASP A 63 -32.36 62.36 24.56
C ASP A 63 -31.19 61.38 24.65
N LYS A 64 -30.60 61.22 25.84
CA LYS A 64 -29.54 60.23 26.08
C LYS A 64 -30.03 58.80 25.83
N PHE A 65 -31.22 58.45 26.31
CA PHE A 65 -31.81 57.13 26.10
C PHE A 65 -32.10 56.88 24.61
N GLN A 66 -32.58 57.89 23.87
CA GLN A 66 -32.76 57.80 22.43
C GLN A 66 -31.42 57.60 21.70
N GLN A 67 -30.36 58.31 22.11
CA GLN A 67 -29.01 58.11 21.57
C GLN A 67 -28.48 56.70 21.84
N GLU A 68 -28.65 56.17 23.05
CA GLU A 68 -28.27 54.80 23.41
C GLU A 68 -29.04 53.76 22.60
N LEU A 69 -30.33 53.96 22.34
CA LEU A 69 -31.13 53.09 21.46
C LEU A 69 -30.63 53.11 20.01
N VAL A 70 -30.30 54.27 19.47
CA VAL A 70 -29.73 54.40 18.12
C VAL A 70 -28.37 53.70 18.05
N GLN A 71 -27.52 53.88 19.05
CA GLN A 71 -26.21 53.23 19.12
C GLN A 71 -26.35 51.70 19.24
N LEU A 72 -27.27 51.21 20.08
CA LEU A 72 -27.53 49.79 20.23
C LEU A 72 -28.06 49.17 18.93
N SER A 73 -28.95 49.87 18.24
CA SER A 73 -29.46 49.45 16.92
C SER A 73 -28.34 49.36 15.89
N LYS A 74 -27.39 50.31 15.90
CA LYS A 74 -26.22 50.29 15.02
C LYS A 74 -25.32 49.09 15.33
N ASN A 75 -24.95 48.89 16.59
CA ASN A 75 -24.11 47.77 17.03
C ASN A 75 -24.75 46.41 16.69
N LEU A 76 -26.08 46.28 16.82
CA LEU A 76 -26.78 45.06 16.42
C LEU A 76 -26.72 44.81 14.91
N GLY A 77 -26.76 45.88 14.10
CA GLY A 77 -26.57 45.81 12.66
C GLY A 77 -25.17 45.31 12.29
N GLU A 78 -24.14 45.88 12.92
CA GLU A 78 -22.74 45.49 12.74
C GLU A 78 -22.51 44.02 13.15
N LEU A 79 -23.01 43.60 14.31
CA LEU A 79 -22.91 42.20 14.77
C LEU A 79 -23.59 41.21 13.81
N LYS A 80 -24.74 41.57 13.22
CA LYS A 80 -25.40 40.73 12.21
C LYS A 80 -24.57 40.61 10.94
N GLN A 81 -23.91 41.69 10.53
CA GLN A 81 -23.02 41.68 9.38
C GLN A 81 -21.78 40.83 9.65
N GLU A 82 -21.13 41.00 10.79
CA GLU A 82 -19.99 40.19 11.22
C GLU A 82 -20.36 38.71 11.30
N LEU A 83 -21.51 38.37 11.90
CA LEU A 83 -22.01 36.99 11.95
C LEU A 83 -22.19 36.38 10.55
N THR A 84 -22.63 37.20 9.59
CA THR A 84 -22.79 36.78 8.20
C THR A 84 -21.44 36.51 7.53
N VAL A 85 -20.46 37.39 7.74
CA VAL A 85 -19.09 37.20 7.25
C VAL A 85 -18.44 35.97 7.87
N LEU A 86 -18.57 35.78 9.20
CA LEU A 86 -18.04 34.61 9.90
C LEU A 86 -18.64 33.30 9.36
N ARG A 87 -19.94 33.27 9.08
CA ARG A 87 -20.60 32.10 8.47
C ARG A 87 -20.05 31.78 7.08
N GLN A 88 -19.82 32.80 6.25
CA GLN A 88 -19.22 32.62 4.93
C GLN A 88 -17.76 32.14 5.04
N GLY A 89 -17.01 32.68 6.00
CA GLY A 89 -15.65 32.26 6.32
C GLY A 89 -15.60 30.79 6.72
N LEU A 90 -16.47 30.36 7.64
CA LEU A 90 -16.56 28.96 8.07
C LEU A 90 -16.89 28.02 6.90
N ALA A 91 -17.86 28.38 6.07
CA ALA A 91 -18.21 27.59 4.88
C ALA A 91 -17.06 27.51 3.87
N THR A 92 -16.17 28.51 3.83
CA THR A 92 -14.96 28.49 2.99
C THR A 92 -13.91 27.55 3.58
N VAL A 93 -13.68 27.63 4.90
CA VAL A 93 -12.77 26.74 5.62
C VAL A 93 -13.19 25.28 5.47
N ASP A 94 -14.48 24.97 5.62
CA ASP A 94 -14.98 23.60 5.46
C ASP A 94 -14.66 23.04 4.07
N LYS A 95 -14.87 23.84 3.01
CA LYS A 95 -14.50 23.45 1.64
C LYS A 95 -13.01 23.20 1.50
N SER A 96 -12.17 24.10 2.02
CA SER A 96 -10.72 23.95 1.96
C SER A 96 -10.23 22.73 2.74
N VAL A 97 -10.86 22.39 3.86
CA VAL A 97 -10.56 21.18 4.63
C VAL A 97 -10.92 19.94 3.81
N ASP A 98 -12.06 19.92 3.13
CA ASP A 98 -12.45 18.78 2.29
C ASP A 98 -11.59 18.61 1.04
N GLU A 99 -11.12 19.71 0.44
CA GLU A 99 -10.11 19.69 -0.62
C GLU A 99 -8.78 19.12 -0.10
N LEU A 100 -8.31 19.59 1.05
CA LEU A 100 -7.05 19.12 1.64
C LEU A 100 -7.12 17.63 2.00
N LYS A 101 -8.26 17.13 2.50
CA LYS A 101 -8.46 15.69 2.72
C LYS A 101 -8.31 14.87 1.44
N LYS A 102 -8.85 15.37 0.30
CA LYS A 102 -8.71 14.70 -1.00
C LYS A 102 -7.25 14.71 -1.47
N ASP A 103 -6.56 15.83 -1.31
CA ASP A 103 -5.15 15.95 -1.68
C ASP A 103 -4.27 15.02 -0.86
N VAL A 104 -4.49 14.93 0.46
CA VAL A 104 -3.77 13.99 1.33
C VAL A 104 -4.02 12.54 0.91
N ALA A 105 -5.26 12.17 0.58
CA ALA A 105 -5.59 10.84 0.10
C ALA A 105 -4.89 10.53 -1.24
N ALA A 106 -4.85 11.50 -2.16
CA ALA A 106 -4.15 11.38 -3.44
C ALA A 106 -2.64 11.21 -3.24
N VAL A 107 -2.01 12.04 -2.40
CA VAL A 107 -0.59 11.94 -2.06
C VAL A 107 -0.24 10.58 -1.47
N ASN A 108 -1.06 10.08 -0.52
CA ASN A 108 -0.85 8.77 0.07
C ASN A 108 -0.91 7.65 -0.99
N THR A 109 -1.88 7.74 -1.91
CA THR A 109 -2.05 6.78 -3.00
C THR A 109 -0.86 6.80 -3.96
N VAL A 110 -0.33 7.98 -4.31
CA VAL A 110 0.86 8.11 -5.15
C VAL A 110 2.10 7.57 -4.44
N LEU A 111 2.27 7.87 -3.16
CA LEU A 111 3.40 7.38 -2.37
C LEU A 111 3.39 5.85 -2.28
N GLN A 112 2.24 5.24 -2.03
CA GLN A 112 2.09 3.78 -2.03
C GLN A 112 2.46 3.17 -3.38
N GLN A 113 1.97 3.74 -4.48
CA GLN A 113 2.33 3.28 -5.84
C GLN A 113 3.82 3.39 -6.12
N GLN A 114 4.46 4.51 -5.73
CA GLN A 114 5.91 4.68 -5.90
C GLN A 114 6.72 3.67 -5.08
N MET A 115 6.28 3.36 -3.85
CA MET A 115 6.93 2.35 -3.01
C MET A 115 6.79 0.95 -3.62
N LEU A 116 5.64 0.62 -4.18
CA LEU A 116 5.43 -0.64 -4.90
C LEU A 116 6.31 -0.73 -6.15
N ALA A 117 6.41 0.35 -6.94
CA ALA A 117 7.29 0.42 -8.11
C ALA A 117 8.76 0.19 -7.73
N LYS A 118 9.26 0.87 -6.68
CA LYS A 118 10.63 0.67 -6.18
C LYS A 118 10.89 -0.75 -5.71
N ARG A 119 9.90 -1.40 -5.08
CA ARG A 119 10.01 -2.80 -4.67
C ARG A 119 10.06 -3.74 -5.87
N LEU A 120 9.29 -3.45 -6.92
CA LEU A 120 9.34 -4.21 -8.16
C LEU A 120 10.72 -4.10 -8.82
N ASP A 121 11.27 -2.88 -8.95
CA ASP A 121 12.62 -2.66 -9.49
C ASP A 121 13.69 -3.44 -8.71
N ALA A 122 13.58 -3.46 -7.37
CA ALA A 122 14.50 -4.21 -6.52
C ALA A 122 14.40 -5.74 -6.75
N LEU A 123 13.19 -6.28 -6.90
CA LEU A 123 12.97 -7.69 -7.21
C LEU A 123 13.51 -8.06 -8.60
N GLU A 124 13.34 -7.19 -9.59
CA GLU A 124 13.91 -7.39 -10.92
C GLU A 124 15.44 -7.45 -10.88
N GLN A 125 16.08 -6.57 -10.09
CA GLN A 125 17.53 -6.60 -9.88
C GLN A 125 17.99 -7.87 -9.17
N GLU A 126 17.25 -8.36 -8.17
CA GLU A 126 17.56 -9.63 -7.49
C GLU A 126 17.46 -10.83 -8.43
N LEU A 127 16.40 -10.90 -9.25
CA LEU A 127 16.24 -11.94 -10.26
C LEU A 127 17.37 -11.91 -11.31
N ALA A 128 17.80 -10.73 -11.74
CA ALA A 128 18.93 -10.59 -12.64
C ALA A 128 20.23 -11.14 -12.01
N ARG A 129 20.52 -10.77 -10.75
CA ARG A 129 21.70 -11.28 -10.02
C ARG A 129 21.65 -12.79 -9.83
N LEU A 130 20.49 -13.34 -9.49
CA LEU A 130 20.31 -14.80 -9.34
C LEU A 130 20.55 -15.52 -10.66
N ARG A 131 20.01 -15.00 -11.76
CA ARG A 131 20.24 -15.54 -13.10
C ARG A 131 21.73 -15.55 -13.47
N ASP A 132 22.43 -14.46 -13.20
CA ASP A 132 23.87 -14.36 -13.48
C ASP A 132 24.67 -15.35 -12.63
N THR A 133 24.30 -15.51 -11.35
CA THR A 133 24.93 -16.49 -10.45
C THR A 133 24.74 -17.92 -10.97
N LEU A 134 23.50 -18.29 -11.35
CA LEU A 134 23.21 -19.62 -11.92
C LEU A 134 23.98 -19.87 -13.22
N LYS A 135 24.09 -18.85 -14.07
CA LYS A 135 24.87 -18.95 -15.31
C LYS A 135 26.34 -19.19 -14.99
N GLN A 136 26.91 -18.44 -14.05
CA GLN A 136 28.30 -18.59 -13.64
C GLN A 136 28.57 -19.98 -13.03
N GLU A 137 27.66 -20.50 -12.20
CA GLU A 137 27.78 -21.85 -11.66
C GLU A 137 27.71 -22.92 -12.76
N SER A 138 26.77 -22.79 -13.68
CA SER A 138 26.66 -23.67 -14.86
C SER A 138 27.95 -23.67 -15.68
N ASP A 139 28.47 -22.49 -16.03
CA ASP A 139 29.70 -22.35 -16.83
C ASP A 139 30.90 -22.94 -16.07
N ARG A 140 30.97 -22.75 -14.75
CA ARG A 140 32.01 -23.34 -13.90
C ARG A 140 31.93 -24.86 -13.86
N LEU A 141 30.74 -25.44 -13.73
CA LEU A 141 30.53 -26.88 -13.75
C LEU A 141 30.89 -27.46 -15.12
N HIS A 142 30.49 -26.80 -16.22
CA HIS A 142 30.88 -27.20 -17.57
C HIS A 142 32.40 -27.17 -17.77
N ALA A 143 33.08 -26.12 -17.30
CA ALA A 143 34.53 -26.03 -17.37
C ALA A 143 35.22 -27.13 -16.53
N ALA A 144 34.71 -27.42 -15.33
CA ALA A 144 35.24 -28.49 -14.47
C ALA A 144 35.07 -29.89 -15.10
N LEU A 145 33.92 -30.15 -15.73
CA LEU A 145 33.68 -31.39 -16.48
C LEU A 145 34.62 -31.51 -17.69
N ALA A 146 34.84 -30.42 -18.43
CA ALA A 146 35.76 -30.41 -19.56
C ALA A 146 37.21 -30.69 -19.11
N GLN A 147 37.66 -30.12 -17.98
CA GLN A 147 38.99 -30.37 -17.42
C GLN A 147 39.18 -31.79 -16.86
N ARG A 148 38.10 -32.43 -16.36
CA ARG A 148 38.12 -33.84 -15.93
C ARG A 148 38.25 -34.85 -17.09
N SER A 149 38.06 -34.42 -18.34
CA SER A 149 38.29 -35.27 -19.51
C SER A 149 39.78 -35.31 -19.88
N THR A 150 40.61 -35.91 -19.02
CA THR A 150 41.99 -36.25 -19.38
C THR A 150 42.00 -37.31 -20.51
N PRO A 151 42.96 -37.24 -21.45
CA PRO A 151 43.01 -38.12 -22.63
C PRO A 151 43.18 -39.61 -22.30
N GLU A 152 43.51 -39.97 -21.07
CA GLU A 152 43.67 -41.35 -20.60
C GLU A 152 42.31 -42.09 -20.49
N VAL A 153 41.22 -41.36 -20.26
CA VAL A 153 39.86 -41.91 -20.21
C VAL A 153 39.29 -42.18 -21.61
N ARG A 154 39.80 -41.51 -22.65
CA ARG A 154 39.33 -41.70 -24.03
C ARG A 154 39.65 -43.09 -24.61
N LYS A 155 40.64 -43.81 -24.05
CA LYS A 155 40.90 -45.21 -24.41
C LYS A 155 40.00 -46.21 -23.68
N ALA A 156 39.41 -45.83 -22.54
CA ALA A 156 38.49 -46.69 -21.77
C ALA A 156 37.01 -46.58 -22.23
N PHE A 157 36.63 -45.47 -22.87
CA PHE A 157 35.27 -45.25 -23.41
C PHE A 157 35.13 -45.54 -24.91
N ALA A 158 36.17 -46.10 -25.55
CA ALA A 158 36.13 -46.52 -26.95
C ALA A 158 35.66 -47.98 -27.14
N ALA A 159 35.28 -48.67 -26.05
CA ALA A 159 34.51 -49.89 -26.16
C ALA A 159 33.04 -49.50 -26.36
N PRO A 160 32.33 -49.99 -27.40
CA PRO A 160 30.89 -49.87 -27.47
C PRO A 160 30.32 -50.34 -26.13
N VAL A 161 29.60 -49.47 -25.42
CA VAL A 161 28.90 -49.90 -24.20
C VAL A 161 27.94 -51.00 -24.66
N PRO A 162 28.06 -52.23 -24.14
CA PRO A 162 27.16 -53.28 -24.51
C PRO A 162 25.75 -52.81 -24.15
N THR A 163 24.84 -52.78 -25.13
CA THR A 163 23.43 -52.37 -24.93
C THR A 163 22.51 -53.45 -25.44
N GLY A 164 21.45 -53.73 -24.69
CA GLY A 164 20.29 -54.48 -25.17
C GLY A 164 19.12 -53.53 -25.49
N GLN A 165 18.05 -54.09 -26.05
CA GLN A 165 16.85 -53.34 -26.42
C GLN A 165 15.60 -53.98 -25.83
N VAL A 166 14.70 -53.18 -25.26
CA VAL A 166 13.34 -53.62 -24.94
C VAL A 166 12.39 -52.93 -25.91
N LEU A 167 11.62 -53.72 -26.65
CA LEU A 167 10.58 -53.24 -27.54
C LEU A 167 9.22 -53.52 -26.89
N ILE A 168 8.48 -52.47 -26.57
CA ILE A 168 7.10 -52.58 -26.08
C ILE A 168 6.19 -52.36 -27.28
N ARG A 169 5.25 -53.28 -27.49
CA ARG A 169 4.30 -53.22 -28.60
C ARG A 169 2.88 -53.46 -28.10
N ASN A 170 2.00 -52.50 -28.35
CA ASN A 170 0.59 -52.62 -28.04
C ASN A 170 -0.19 -53.09 -29.27
N ASP A 171 -0.56 -54.37 -29.33
CA ASP A 171 -1.47 -54.92 -30.34
C ASP A 171 -2.95 -54.93 -29.86
N TRP A 172 -3.25 -54.37 -28.69
CA TRP A 172 -4.62 -54.23 -28.19
C TRP A 172 -5.32 -53.04 -28.85
N THR A 173 -6.65 -53.07 -28.85
CA THR A 173 -7.52 -51.99 -29.35
C THR A 173 -7.65 -50.77 -28.42
N LEU A 174 -7.02 -50.81 -27.24
CA LEU A 174 -7.12 -49.79 -26.20
C LEU A 174 -5.72 -49.32 -25.79
N PRO A 175 -5.58 -48.09 -25.27
CA PRO A 175 -4.32 -47.61 -24.72
C PRO A 175 -3.86 -48.46 -23.54
N VAL A 176 -2.55 -48.70 -23.45
CA VAL A 176 -1.94 -49.55 -22.42
C VAL A 176 -0.81 -48.80 -21.74
N THR A 177 -0.69 -48.97 -20.42
CA THR A 177 0.48 -48.48 -19.68
C THR A 177 1.36 -49.65 -19.24
N VAL A 178 2.62 -49.61 -19.65
CA VAL A 178 3.66 -50.56 -19.22
C VAL A 178 4.72 -49.81 -18.46
N SER A 179 5.08 -50.27 -17.27
CA SER A 179 6.27 -49.77 -16.58
C SER A 179 7.47 -50.68 -16.87
N VAL A 180 8.63 -50.08 -17.12
CA VAL A 180 9.92 -50.76 -17.21
C VAL A 180 10.87 -50.09 -16.24
N ASP A 181 11.37 -50.84 -15.25
CA ASP A 181 12.17 -50.36 -14.11
C ASP A 181 11.51 -49.19 -13.37
N GLY A 182 10.18 -49.21 -13.27
CA GLY A 182 9.39 -48.15 -12.63
C GLY A 182 9.07 -46.94 -13.51
N ILE A 183 9.61 -46.85 -14.74
CA ILE A 183 9.26 -45.79 -15.69
C ILE A 183 8.05 -46.24 -16.50
N ALA A 184 6.95 -45.50 -16.40
CA ALA A 184 5.71 -45.79 -17.12
C ALA A 184 5.74 -45.26 -18.56
N TYR A 185 5.32 -46.11 -19.49
CA TYR A 185 5.15 -45.81 -20.90
C TYR A 185 3.71 -46.10 -21.29
N THR A 186 3.01 -45.08 -21.78
CA THR A 186 1.65 -45.22 -22.31
C THR A 186 1.71 -45.37 -23.82
N LEU A 187 1.24 -46.51 -24.33
CA LEU A 187 1.23 -46.84 -25.75
C LEU A 187 -0.21 -46.82 -26.29
N GLN A 188 -0.40 -46.12 -27.40
CA GLN A 188 -1.65 -46.17 -28.18
C GLN A 188 -1.80 -47.51 -28.92
N PRO A 189 -3.02 -47.86 -29.38
CA PRO A 189 -3.23 -49.05 -30.21
C PRO A 189 -2.30 -49.07 -31.43
N GLY A 190 -1.56 -50.16 -31.62
CA GLY A 190 -0.59 -50.33 -32.69
C GLY A 190 0.75 -49.61 -32.50
N GLN A 191 0.95 -48.89 -31.38
CA GLN A 191 2.19 -48.16 -31.12
C GLN A 191 3.30 -49.11 -30.63
N GLU A 192 4.52 -48.81 -31.05
CA GLU A 192 5.75 -49.44 -30.57
C GLU A 192 6.63 -48.41 -29.85
N GLN A 193 7.23 -48.81 -28.72
CA GLN A 193 8.18 -48.02 -27.96
C GLN A 193 9.47 -48.81 -27.80
N ARG A 194 10.57 -48.26 -28.31
CA ARG A 194 11.91 -48.84 -28.17
C ARG A 194 12.65 -48.18 -27.00
N ILE A 195 13.26 -49.01 -26.16
CA ILE A 195 14.02 -48.57 -24.99
C ILE A 195 15.41 -49.24 -25.06
N ILE A 196 16.45 -48.42 -25.18
CA ILE A 196 17.85 -48.88 -25.18
C ILE A 196 18.35 -48.87 -23.75
N ARG A 197 19.00 -49.96 -23.32
CA ARG A 197 19.42 -50.13 -21.94
C ARG A 197 20.61 -51.07 -21.80
N ALA A 198 21.34 -50.94 -20.70
CA ALA A 198 22.48 -51.80 -20.41
C ALA A 198 22.01 -53.26 -20.18
N PRO A 199 22.82 -54.27 -20.51
CA PRO A 199 22.58 -55.66 -20.14
C PRO A 199 22.42 -55.78 -18.62
N GLY A 200 21.50 -56.63 -18.21
CA GLY A 200 21.19 -56.83 -16.81
C GLY A 200 19.74 -57.20 -16.57
N THR A 201 19.41 -57.42 -15.30
CA THR A 201 18.04 -57.70 -14.90
C THR A 201 17.21 -56.43 -14.91
N PHE A 202 15.97 -56.56 -15.36
CA PHE A 202 15.00 -55.50 -15.44
C PHE A 202 13.64 -55.99 -15.07
N THR A 203 12.81 -55.11 -14.56
CA THR A 203 11.45 -55.45 -14.18
C THR A 203 10.48 -54.71 -15.08
N TYR A 204 9.44 -55.38 -15.54
CA TYR A 204 8.36 -54.73 -16.26
C TYR A 204 7.00 -55.17 -15.74
N GLU A 205 6.04 -54.27 -15.80
CA GLU A 205 4.65 -54.51 -15.38
C GLU A 205 3.72 -53.97 -16.47
N VAL A 206 2.70 -54.74 -16.82
CA VAL A 206 1.61 -54.24 -17.67
C VAL A 206 0.44 -53.93 -16.74
N HIS A 207 0.22 -52.64 -16.50
CA HIS A 207 -0.69 -52.17 -15.46
C HIS A 207 -2.11 -52.71 -15.69
N GLY A 208 -2.66 -53.36 -14.67
CA GLY A 208 -4.02 -53.92 -14.69
C GLY A 208 -4.15 -55.32 -15.30
N TRP A 209 -3.09 -55.88 -15.90
CA TRP A 209 -3.15 -57.21 -16.54
C TRP A 209 -2.06 -58.19 -16.09
N GLN A 210 -0.86 -57.69 -15.80
CA GLN A 210 0.27 -58.54 -15.46
C GLN A 210 1.03 -57.94 -14.27
N ALA A 211 1.19 -58.75 -13.23
CA ALA A 211 2.06 -58.42 -12.11
C ALA A 211 3.52 -58.20 -12.58
N PRO A 212 4.32 -57.41 -11.84
CA PRO A 212 5.71 -57.14 -12.19
C PRO A 212 6.50 -58.43 -12.45
N ARG A 213 7.23 -58.46 -13.57
CA ARG A 213 8.08 -59.58 -13.98
C ARG A 213 9.50 -59.13 -14.19
N SER A 214 10.44 -59.87 -13.60
CA SER A 214 11.87 -59.64 -13.83
C SER A 214 12.37 -60.49 -14.99
N ARG A 215 13.17 -59.89 -15.87
CA ARG A 215 13.83 -60.52 -17.01
C ARG A 215 15.27 -60.07 -17.06
N THR A 216 16.12 -60.90 -17.65
CA THR A 216 17.51 -60.54 -17.89
C THR A 216 17.67 -60.24 -19.36
N LEU A 217 18.25 -59.07 -19.66
CA LEU A 217 18.59 -58.65 -21.01
C LEU A 217 20.09 -58.87 -21.20
N THR A 218 20.48 -59.64 -22.21
CA THR A 218 21.88 -59.83 -22.58
C THR A 218 22.34 -58.75 -23.58
N GLU A 219 23.64 -58.66 -23.82
CA GLU A 219 24.22 -57.72 -24.78
C GLU A 219 23.70 -57.98 -26.21
N GLY A 220 23.24 -56.92 -26.89
CA GLY A 220 22.68 -57.01 -28.23
C GLY A 220 21.32 -57.71 -28.32
N GLU A 221 20.79 -58.24 -27.20
CA GLU A 221 19.50 -58.90 -27.17
C GLU A 221 18.37 -57.89 -27.27
N GLN A 222 17.34 -58.26 -28.04
CA GLN A 222 16.08 -57.53 -28.08
C GLN A 222 14.99 -58.35 -27.38
N PHE A 223 14.48 -57.81 -26.28
CA PHE A 223 13.32 -58.39 -25.59
C PHE A 223 12.04 -57.68 -26.01
N ILE A 224 11.01 -58.44 -26.40
CA ILE A 224 9.74 -57.88 -26.88
C ILE A 224 8.66 -58.11 -25.82
N ILE A 225 8.06 -57.01 -25.33
CA ILE A 225 6.86 -57.03 -24.52
C ILE A 225 5.68 -56.79 -25.46
N ARG A 226 5.02 -57.88 -25.82
CA ARG A 226 3.84 -57.86 -26.70
C ARG A 226 2.58 -57.89 -25.86
N ILE A 227 1.73 -56.88 -26.00
CA ILE A 227 0.40 -56.85 -25.37
C ILE A 227 -0.62 -57.20 -26.44
N SER A 228 -1.29 -58.33 -26.28
CA SER A 228 -2.29 -58.86 -27.22
C SER A 228 -3.54 -59.31 -26.48
N PRO A 229 -4.70 -59.41 -27.16
CA PRO A 229 -5.96 -59.93 -26.61
C PRO A 229 -5.84 -61.24 -25.83
#